data_AF-A0A7S0I4P8-F1
#
_entry.id   AF-A0A7S0I4P8-F1
#
_cell.length_a   1.000
_cell.length_b   1.000
_cell.length_c   1.000
_cell.angle_alpha   90.00
_cell.angle_beta   90.00
_cell.angle_gamma   90.00
#
_symmetry.space_group_name_H-M   'P 1'
#
loop_
_entity.id
_entity.type
_entity.pdbx_description
1 polymer ?
#
loop_
_entity_poly.entity_id
_entity_poly.type
_entity_poly.pdbx_seq_one_letter_code
_entity_poly.pdbx_strand_id
1 'polypeptide(L)'
;ILEERNGAFYMDVGMTKDKSFITISSNSKTSSEVRILPTLNPWKDPTLVESRKEGLEYFVEHIHGALILVTNDGSEDYKLAQVDPLLPGRANWMDFYIPEDGCKIQDIDVFEKHIAIYERTVKGQRVRILDILRTDSQVQGLVQRSNSCGFPHLSAPRLSSSFKPIELGA
;
A
#
# COMPACT_ATOMS: atom_id res chain seq x y z
N ILE A 1 14.21 -18.17 -15.81
CA ILE A 1 14.27 -18.24 -14.33
C ILE A 1 14.78 -16.87 -13.86
N LEU A 2 14.06 -16.21 -12.95
CA LEU A 2 14.54 -15.00 -12.26
C LEU A 2 15.20 -15.43 -10.95
N GLU A 3 16.34 -14.83 -10.63
CA GLU A 3 17.16 -15.17 -9.47
C GLU A 3 17.60 -13.89 -8.77
N GLU A 4 17.47 -13.85 -7.43
CA GLU A 4 18.06 -12.82 -6.59
C GLU A 4 19.33 -13.34 -5.95
N ARG A 5 20.47 -12.71 -6.28
CA ARG A 5 21.79 -13.12 -5.80
C ARG A 5 22.28 -12.28 -4.63
N ASN A 6 21.67 -11.13 -4.39
CA ASN A 6 22.03 -10.26 -3.29
C ASN A 6 21.25 -10.65 -2.03
N GLY A 7 21.95 -11.14 -1.02
CA GLY A 7 21.34 -11.58 0.25
C GLY A 7 20.67 -10.48 1.08
N ALA A 8 20.80 -9.20 0.70
CA ALA A 8 20.04 -8.10 1.29
C ALA A 8 18.61 -7.99 0.72
N PHE A 9 18.31 -8.69 -0.37
CA PHE A 9 17.02 -8.67 -1.04
C PHE A 9 16.25 -9.96 -0.83
N TYR A 10 14.93 -9.81 -0.71
CA TYR A 10 13.97 -10.91 -0.66
C TYR A 10 13.09 -10.84 -1.90
N MET A 11 12.87 -12.01 -2.52
CA MET A 11 11.93 -12.13 -3.63
C MET A 11 10.57 -12.62 -3.16
N ASP A 12 9.53 -12.07 -3.75
CA ASP A 12 8.15 -12.51 -3.57
C ASP A 12 7.44 -12.60 -4.92
N VAL A 13 6.47 -13.50 -5.01
CA VAL A 13 5.60 -13.64 -6.18
C VAL A 13 4.15 -13.53 -5.71
N GLY A 14 3.49 -12.49 -6.19
CA GLY A 14 2.11 -12.18 -5.85
C GLY A 14 1.20 -12.11 -7.07
N MET A 15 -0.04 -11.71 -6.84
CA MET A 15 -1.03 -11.43 -7.87
C MET A 15 -1.82 -10.21 -7.46
N THR A 16 -2.09 -9.30 -8.39
CA THR A 16 -2.92 -8.11 -8.13
C THR A 16 -4.33 -8.52 -7.69
N LYS A 17 -5.01 -7.69 -6.90
CA LYS A 17 -6.34 -8.02 -6.35
C LYS A 17 -7.37 -8.33 -7.44
N ASP A 18 -7.27 -7.66 -8.58
CA ASP A 18 -8.14 -7.86 -9.74
C ASP A 18 -7.72 -9.04 -10.64
N LYS A 19 -6.61 -9.73 -10.30
CA LYS A 19 -6.03 -10.87 -11.01
C LYS A 19 -5.54 -10.57 -12.42
N SER A 20 -5.33 -9.31 -12.77
CA SER A 20 -4.82 -8.92 -14.09
C SER A 20 -3.33 -9.22 -14.26
N PHE A 21 -2.55 -9.16 -13.18
CA PHE A 21 -1.10 -9.36 -13.22
C PHE A 21 -0.59 -10.28 -12.11
N ILE A 22 0.40 -11.12 -12.46
CA ILE A 22 1.35 -11.68 -11.50
C ILE A 22 2.42 -10.61 -11.24
N THR A 23 2.76 -10.40 -9.98
CA THR A 23 3.86 -9.51 -9.57
C THR A 23 5.06 -10.34 -9.13
N ILE A 24 6.25 -9.94 -9.56
CA ILE A 24 7.51 -10.53 -9.12
C ILE A 24 8.33 -9.39 -8.52
N SER A 25 8.41 -9.38 -7.20
CA SER A 25 9.02 -8.30 -6.44
C SER A 25 10.37 -8.74 -5.91
N SER A 26 11.36 -7.86 -5.95
CA SER A 26 12.60 -8.00 -5.20
C SER A 26 12.82 -6.74 -4.37
N ASN A 27 12.83 -6.90 -3.06
CA ASN A 27 12.80 -5.80 -2.11
C ASN A 27 13.94 -5.95 -1.10
N SER A 28 14.49 -4.84 -0.64
CA SER A 28 15.36 -4.77 0.53
C SER A 28 14.65 -3.95 1.63
N LYS A 29 15.42 -3.41 2.59
CA LYS A 29 14.89 -2.43 3.57
C LYS A 29 14.78 -1.00 3.01
N THR A 30 15.35 -0.75 1.82
CA THR A 30 15.53 0.60 1.29
C THR A 30 15.29 0.70 -0.21
N SER A 31 15.03 -0.42 -0.90
CA SER A 31 14.92 -0.45 -2.36
C SER A 31 13.93 -1.53 -2.82
N SER A 32 13.16 -1.22 -3.86
CA SER A 32 12.24 -2.13 -4.50
C SER A 32 12.48 -2.25 -6.00
N GLU A 33 12.12 -3.40 -6.56
CA GLU A 33 11.97 -3.63 -7.99
C GLU A 33 10.82 -4.60 -8.22
N VAL A 34 9.88 -4.22 -9.06
CA VAL A 34 8.72 -5.05 -9.40
C VAL A 34 8.69 -5.29 -10.90
N ARG A 35 8.51 -6.55 -11.27
CA ARG A 35 8.13 -6.96 -12.62
C ARG A 35 6.69 -7.43 -12.62
N ILE A 36 5.96 -7.14 -13.69
CA ILE A 36 4.57 -7.56 -13.89
C ILE A 36 4.46 -8.50 -15.07
N LEU A 37 3.60 -9.50 -14.95
CA LEU A 37 3.31 -10.47 -16.00
C LEU A 37 1.78 -10.59 -16.16
N PRO A 38 1.21 -10.26 -17.34
CA PRO A 38 -0.21 -10.41 -17.57
C PRO A 38 -0.66 -11.86 -17.35
N THR A 39 -1.68 -12.07 -16.53
CA THR A 39 -2.19 -13.44 -16.24
C THR A 39 -2.79 -14.11 -17.47
N LEU A 40 -3.32 -13.32 -18.42
CA LEU A 40 -3.85 -13.81 -19.69
C LEU A 40 -2.77 -14.22 -20.70
N ASN A 41 -1.50 -13.88 -20.45
CA ASN A 41 -0.38 -14.31 -21.29
C ASN A 41 0.85 -14.68 -20.44
N PRO A 42 0.80 -15.81 -19.73
CA PRO A 42 1.83 -16.19 -18.76
C PRO A 42 3.14 -16.65 -19.42
N TRP A 43 3.18 -16.77 -20.75
CA TRP A 43 4.38 -17.14 -21.52
C TRP A 43 5.21 -15.94 -21.95
N LYS A 44 4.70 -14.72 -21.76
CA LYS A 44 5.45 -13.49 -22.04
C LYS A 44 6.54 -13.30 -20.98
N ASP A 45 7.62 -12.63 -21.35
CA ASP A 45 8.58 -12.16 -20.36
C ASP A 45 7.95 -11.10 -19.43
N PRO A 46 8.20 -11.17 -18.10
CA PRO A 46 7.77 -10.14 -17.17
C PRO A 46 8.32 -8.77 -17.54
N THR A 47 7.45 -7.76 -17.52
CA THR A 47 7.80 -6.36 -17.84
C THR A 47 8.25 -5.65 -16.57
N LEU A 48 9.40 -4.97 -16.61
CA LEU A 48 9.92 -4.18 -15.49
C LEU A 48 9.09 -2.91 -15.29
N VAL A 49 8.66 -2.65 -14.04
CA VAL A 49 7.94 -1.42 -13.69
C VAL A 49 8.93 -0.26 -13.52
N GLU A 50 9.94 -0.43 -12.68
CA GLU A 50 11.04 0.52 -12.50
C GLU A 50 12.28 -0.19 -11.97
N SER A 51 13.46 0.16 -12.47
CA SER A 51 14.72 -0.42 -12.00
C SER A 51 15.02 -0.04 -10.55
N ARG A 52 15.77 -0.90 -9.83
CA ARG A 52 16.20 -0.59 -8.47
C ARG A 52 16.97 0.72 -8.41
N LYS A 53 16.65 1.51 -7.39
CA LYS A 53 17.41 2.69 -7.00
C LYS A 53 17.46 2.76 -5.49
N GLU A 54 18.64 3.00 -4.94
CA GLU A 54 18.82 3.13 -3.50
C GLU A 54 17.88 4.21 -2.94
N GLY A 55 17.17 3.87 -1.87
CA GLY A 55 16.19 4.74 -1.22
C GLY A 55 14.82 4.79 -1.92
N LEU A 56 14.61 4.09 -3.03
CA LEU A 56 13.32 4.03 -3.72
C LEU A 56 12.59 2.73 -3.39
N GLU A 57 11.51 2.86 -2.63
CA GLU A 57 10.61 1.77 -2.27
C GLU A 57 9.27 1.95 -3.00
N TYR A 58 8.76 0.87 -3.55
CA TYR A 58 7.44 0.86 -4.17
C TYR A 58 6.81 -0.53 -4.24
N PHE A 59 5.49 -0.57 -4.12
CA PHE A 59 4.65 -1.76 -4.27
C PHE A 59 3.60 -1.50 -5.33
N VAL A 60 3.13 -2.55 -6.02
CA VAL A 60 2.27 -2.43 -7.21
C VAL A 60 0.98 -3.22 -7.03
N GLU A 61 -0.14 -2.53 -7.21
CA GLU A 61 -1.46 -3.12 -7.45
C GLU A 61 -1.97 -2.71 -8.84
N HIS A 62 -3.06 -3.32 -9.29
CA HIS A 62 -3.70 -2.96 -10.57
C HIS A 62 -5.21 -2.83 -10.41
N ILE A 63 -5.76 -1.81 -11.05
CA ILE A 63 -7.20 -1.59 -11.15
C ILE A 63 -7.55 -0.75 -12.38
N HIS A 64 -8.62 -1.15 -13.08
CA HIS A 64 -9.19 -0.41 -14.22
C HIS A 64 -8.19 -0.01 -15.32
N GLY A 65 -7.18 -0.85 -15.55
CA GLY A 65 -6.17 -0.62 -16.59
C GLY A 65 -4.98 0.25 -16.15
N ALA A 66 -4.91 0.67 -14.89
CA ALA A 66 -3.77 1.39 -14.33
C ALA A 66 -3.08 0.59 -13.23
N LEU A 67 -1.76 0.74 -13.15
CA LEU A 67 -1.02 0.33 -11.96
C LEU A 67 -1.17 1.41 -10.89
N ILE A 68 -1.45 1.00 -9.66
CA ILE A 68 -1.44 1.87 -8.48
C ILE A 68 -0.23 1.50 -7.64
N LEU A 69 0.58 2.51 -7.32
CA LEU A 69 1.84 2.33 -6.64
C LEU A 69 1.78 2.97 -5.25
N VAL A 70 2.11 2.22 -4.21
CA VAL A 70 2.47 2.79 -2.90
C VAL A 70 3.96 3.05 -2.94
N THR A 71 4.41 4.30 -2.95
CA THR A 71 5.84 4.63 -3.14
C THR A 71 6.31 5.80 -2.29
N ASN A 72 7.59 5.78 -1.90
CA ASN A 72 8.27 6.89 -1.27
C ASN A 72 8.92 7.87 -2.26
N ASP A 73 8.59 7.78 -3.57
CA ASP A 73 9.18 8.64 -4.58
C ASP A 73 8.89 10.13 -4.33
N GLY A 74 9.92 10.88 -3.92
CA GLY A 74 9.80 12.28 -3.58
C GLY A 74 8.95 12.56 -2.32
N SER A 75 8.67 11.54 -1.49
CA SER A 75 7.89 11.66 -0.26
C SER A 75 8.28 10.59 0.78
N GLU A 76 8.79 11.00 1.95
CA GLU A 76 9.16 10.07 3.04
C GLU A 76 7.95 9.40 3.73
N ASP A 77 6.80 10.07 3.66
CA ASP A 77 5.52 9.61 4.21
C ASP A 77 4.72 8.76 3.23
N TYR A 78 5.34 8.43 2.09
CA TYR A 78 4.76 7.69 0.99
C TYR A 78 3.59 8.43 0.33
N LYS A 79 3.29 8.06 -0.91
CA LYS A 79 2.15 8.52 -1.68
C LYS A 79 1.61 7.37 -2.52
N LEU A 80 0.40 7.54 -3.03
CA LEU A 80 -0.07 6.74 -4.14
C LEU A 80 0.29 7.43 -5.45
N ALA A 81 0.90 6.69 -6.36
CA ALA A 81 1.10 7.10 -7.75
C ALA A 81 0.34 6.15 -8.67
N GLN A 82 0.13 6.57 -9.91
CA GLN A 82 -0.42 5.72 -10.97
C GLN A 82 0.41 5.77 -12.23
N VAL A 83 0.41 4.68 -13.00
CA VAL A 83 1.08 4.59 -14.30
C VAL A 83 0.39 3.56 -15.19
N ASP A 84 0.47 3.77 -16.51
CA ASP A 84 0.01 2.81 -17.51
C ASP A 84 0.93 1.56 -17.51
N PRO A 85 0.39 0.34 -17.35
CA PRO A 85 1.19 -0.89 -17.42
C PRO A 85 1.88 -1.12 -18.78
N LEU A 86 1.46 -0.45 -19.85
CA LEU A 86 2.08 -0.50 -21.17
C LEU A 86 3.26 0.48 -21.32
N LEU A 87 3.29 1.53 -20.51
CA LEU A 87 4.36 2.53 -20.48
C LEU A 87 4.87 2.73 -19.04
N PRO A 88 5.38 1.66 -18.40
CA PRO A 88 5.93 1.77 -17.06
C PRO A 88 7.19 2.66 -17.05
N GLY A 89 7.73 2.87 -15.86
CA GLY A 89 8.92 3.70 -15.64
C GLY A 89 8.60 4.95 -14.84
N ARG A 90 9.50 5.29 -13.93
CA ARG A 90 9.33 6.37 -12.96
C ARG A 90 9.03 7.74 -13.59
N ALA A 91 9.56 8.00 -14.79
CA ALA A 91 9.28 9.23 -15.52
C ALA A 91 7.80 9.42 -15.91
N ASN A 92 7.03 8.32 -15.93
CA ASN A 92 5.60 8.31 -16.29
C ASN A 92 4.69 8.23 -15.05
N TRP A 93 5.25 8.18 -13.84
CA TRP A 93 4.46 8.09 -12.61
C TRP A 93 3.77 9.43 -12.36
N MET A 94 2.46 9.37 -12.14
CA MET A 94 1.65 10.53 -11.80
C MET A 94 1.11 10.37 -10.38
N ASP A 95 1.15 11.46 -9.61
CA ASP A 95 0.58 11.45 -8.27
C ASP A 95 -0.93 11.15 -8.33
N PHE A 96 -1.35 10.17 -7.55
CA PHE A 96 -2.74 9.71 -7.47
C PHE A 96 -3.40 10.11 -6.15
N TYR A 97 -2.65 10.00 -5.04
CA TYR A 97 -3.06 10.50 -3.74
C TYR A 97 -1.82 10.83 -2.90
N ILE A 98 -1.79 12.03 -2.33
CA ILE A 98 -0.74 12.46 -1.41
C ILE A 98 -1.39 12.63 -0.03
N PRO A 99 -0.86 12.01 1.03
CA PRO A 99 -1.41 12.17 2.37
C PRO A 99 -1.22 13.61 2.88
N GLU A 100 -2.05 14.01 3.83
CA GLU A 100 -1.89 15.28 4.55
C GLU A 100 -0.65 15.25 5.48
N ASP A 101 -0.08 16.41 5.79
CA ASP A 101 1.10 16.51 6.67
C ASP A 101 0.90 15.77 7.99
N GLY A 102 1.93 15.02 8.41
CA GLY A 102 1.89 14.20 9.62
C GLY A 102 1.08 12.91 9.47
N CYS A 103 0.75 12.51 8.24
CA CYS A 103 0.18 11.21 7.92
C CYS A 103 1.10 10.42 6.98
N LYS A 104 1.47 9.21 7.40
CA LYS A 104 2.25 8.27 6.59
C LYS A 104 1.37 7.14 6.07
N ILE A 105 1.40 6.88 4.77
CA ILE A 105 0.78 5.69 4.19
C ILE A 105 1.62 4.47 4.59
N GLN A 106 0.96 3.44 5.11
CA GLN A 106 1.59 2.17 5.49
C GLN A 106 1.30 1.07 4.46
N ASP A 107 0.08 1.02 3.94
CA ASP A 107 -0.34 0.00 2.96
C ASP A 107 -1.66 0.41 2.29
N ILE A 108 -2.09 -0.34 1.27
CA ILE A 108 -3.41 -0.24 0.65
C ILE A 108 -4.07 -1.61 0.42
N ASP A 109 -5.40 -1.63 0.40
CA ASP A 109 -6.18 -2.70 -0.24
C ASP A 109 -7.00 -2.10 -1.39
N VAL A 110 -6.90 -2.70 -2.57
CA VAL A 110 -7.59 -2.26 -3.78
C VAL A 110 -8.84 -3.11 -4.03
N PHE A 111 -9.98 -2.46 -4.20
CA PHE A 111 -11.27 -3.03 -4.56
C PHE A 111 -11.80 -2.38 -5.82
N GLU A 112 -12.75 -3.03 -6.50
CA GLU A 112 -13.29 -2.59 -7.79
C GLU A 112 -13.74 -1.11 -7.81
N LYS A 113 -14.21 -0.56 -6.69
CA LYS A 113 -14.73 0.81 -6.64
C LYS A 113 -14.05 1.71 -5.60
N HIS A 114 -13.13 1.17 -4.81
CA HIS A 114 -12.50 1.93 -3.75
C HIS A 114 -11.11 1.39 -3.40
N ILE A 115 -10.27 2.26 -2.86
CA ILE A 115 -9.00 1.89 -2.22
C ILE A 115 -9.13 2.18 -0.74
N ALA A 116 -8.89 1.17 0.10
CA ALA A 116 -8.68 1.36 1.52
C ALA A 116 -7.20 1.68 1.76
N ILE A 117 -6.91 2.85 2.31
CA ILE A 117 -5.56 3.33 2.61
C ILE A 117 -5.34 3.24 4.11
N TYR A 118 -4.34 2.48 4.53
CA TYR A 118 -3.94 2.35 5.93
C TYR A 118 -2.88 3.42 6.23
N GLU A 119 -3.24 4.39 7.06
CA GLU A 119 -2.41 5.55 7.39
C GLU A 119 -2.04 5.53 8.88
N ARG A 120 -0.81 5.98 9.18
CA ARG A 120 -0.41 6.36 10.53
C ARG A 120 -0.41 7.87 10.64
N THR A 121 -1.26 8.40 11.51
CA THR A 121 -1.38 9.82 11.80
C THR A 121 -0.75 10.16 13.15
N VAL A 122 -0.59 11.45 13.45
CA VAL A 122 -0.22 11.92 14.80
C VAL A 122 -1.20 11.47 15.91
N LYS A 123 -2.44 11.09 15.56
CA LYS A 123 -3.48 10.63 16.50
C LYS A 123 -3.60 9.10 16.58
N GLY A 124 -2.77 8.36 15.83
CA GLY A 124 -2.85 6.90 15.73
C GLY A 124 -3.17 6.40 14.32
N GLN A 125 -3.54 5.13 14.23
CA GLN A 125 -3.87 4.48 12.95
C GLN A 125 -5.23 4.94 12.42
N ARG A 126 -5.33 5.14 11.12
CA ARG A 126 -6.54 5.53 10.40
C ARG A 126 -6.68 4.70 9.14
N VAL A 127 -7.89 4.27 8.83
CA VAL A 127 -8.23 3.75 7.49
C VAL A 127 -9.00 4.83 6.75
N ARG A 128 -8.54 5.17 5.54
CA ARG A 128 -9.20 6.12 4.64
C ARG A 128 -9.74 5.37 3.44
N ILE A 129 -10.94 5.73 3.00
CA ILE A 129 -11.53 5.18 1.78
C ILE A 129 -11.44 6.23 0.67
N LEU A 130 -10.82 5.84 -0.44
CA LEU A 130 -10.77 6.60 -1.68
C LEU A 130 -11.72 5.95 -2.67
N ASP A 131 -12.77 6.65 -3.09
CA ASP A 131 -13.63 6.15 -4.16
C ASP A 131 -12.91 6.29 -5.49
N ILE A 132 -13.06 5.28 -6.35
CA ILE A 132 -12.46 5.29 -7.68
C ILE A 132 -13.55 5.64 -8.69
N LEU A 133 -13.36 6.75 -9.38
CA LEU A 133 -14.15 7.05 -10.57
C LEU A 133 -13.39 6.54 -11.79
N ARG A 134 -14.05 5.69 -12.56
CA ARG A 134 -13.58 5.31 -13.88
C ARG A 134 -14.00 6.40 -14.87
N THR A 135 -13.02 7.03 -15.52
CA THR A 135 -13.25 7.77 -16.75
C THR A 135 -12.72 6.95 -17.93
N ASP A 136 -13.20 7.19 -19.15
CA ASP A 136 -12.91 6.35 -20.32
C ASP A 136 -11.40 6.23 -20.68
N SER A 137 -10.54 7.02 -20.04
CA SER A 137 -9.09 7.02 -20.28
C SER A 137 -8.21 7.14 -19.03
N GLN A 138 -8.76 7.33 -17.84
CA GLN A 138 -7.99 7.47 -16.60
C GLN A 138 -8.73 6.94 -15.37
N VAL A 139 -7.96 6.39 -14.43
CA VAL A 139 -8.39 6.17 -13.05
C VAL A 139 -8.20 7.49 -12.30
N GLN A 140 -9.25 7.99 -11.66
CA GLN A 140 -9.16 9.14 -10.76
C GLN A 140 -9.68 8.74 -9.38
N GLY A 141 -8.88 9.03 -8.35
CA GLY A 141 -9.27 8.89 -6.97
C GLY A 141 -10.05 10.11 -6.52
N LEU A 142 -11.26 9.91 -5.99
CA LEU A 142 -11.96 10.91 -5.21
C LEU A 142 -11.90 10.51 -3.74
N VAL A 143 -11.24 11.33 -2.93
CA VAL A 143 -11.21 11.11 -1.48
C VAL A 143 -12.63 11.32 -0.97
N GLN A 144 -13.25 10.26 -0.45
CA GLN A 144 -14.42 10.47 0.39
C GLN A 144 -13.97 11.35 1.56
N ARG A 145 -14.60 12.52 1.71
CA ARG A 145 -14.46 13.28 2.96
C ARG A 145 -14.91 12.34 4.06
N SER A 146 -13.97 11.91 4.90
CA SER A 146 -14.26 10.95 5.95
C SER A 146 -15.31 11.56 6.89
N ASN A 147 -16.49 10.95 6.92
CA ASN A 147 -17.20 10.88 8.19
C ASN A 147 -16.37 9.90 9.00
N SER A 148 -15.55 10.42 9.92
CA SER A 148 -14.71 9.64 10.80
C SER A 148 -15.53 8.49 11.39
N CYS A 149 -15.33 7.27 10.88
CA CYS A 149 -15.68 6.08 11.61
C CYS A 149 -14.62 5.95 12.70
N GLY A 150 -14.78 6.75 13.75
CA GLY A 150 -14.00 6.57 14.96
C GLY A 150 -14.32 5.17 15.47
N PHE A 151 -13.35 4.28 15.41
CA PHE A 151 -13.37 3.12 16.28
C PHE A 151 -13.48 3.69 17.70
N PRO A 152 -14.54 3.37 18.47
CA PRO A 152 -14.58 3.79 19.86
C PRO A 152 -13.31 3.23 20.50
N HIS A 153 -12.51 4.13 21.06
CA HIS A 153 -11.36 3.76 21.87
C HIS A 153 -11.85 2.76 22.92
N LEU A 154 -11.56 1.47 22.73
CA LEU A 154 -11.75 0.48 23.77
C LEU A 154 -10.74 0.83 24.86
N SER A 155 -11.14 1.69 25.79
CA SER A 155 -10.39 1.85 27.04
C SER A 155 -10.40 0.49 27.71
N ALA A 156 -9.22 -0.10 27.85
CA ALA A 156 -9.01 -1.26 28.69
C ALA A 156 -9.71 -0.99 30.03
N PRO A 157 -10.54 -1.92 30.55
CA PRO A 157 -11.18 -1.73 31.83
C PRO A 157 -10.10 -1.49 32.87
N ARG A 158 -10.19 -0.38 33.60
CA ARG A 158 -9.35 -0.16 34.79
C ARG A 158 -9.68 -1.29 35.76
N LEU A 159 -8.73 -2.19 35.96
CA LEU A 159 -8.76 -3.08 37.12
C LEU A 159 -8.71 -2.20 38.36
N SER A 160 -9.85 -2.00 39.02
CA SER A 160 -9.88 -1.41 40.36
C SER A 160 -9.32 -2.45 41.32
N SER A 161 -8.05 -2.32 41.69
CA SER A 161 -7.45 -3.09 42.77
C SER A 161 -7.95 -2.57 44.12
N SER A 162 -9.20 -2.89 44.46
CA SER A 162 -9.69 -2.81 45.85
C SER A 162 -9.55 -4.18 46.49
N PHE A 163 -8.31 -4.58 46.77
CA PHE A 163 -8.04 -5.66 47.72
C PHE A 163 -8.15 -5.08 49.12
N LYS A 164 -9.16 -5.48 49.88
CA LYS A 164 -9.15 -5.32 51.35
C LYS A 164 -8.48 -6.55 51.97
N PRO A 165 -7.51 -6.38 52.89
CA PRO A 165 -6.98 -7.51 53.64
C PRO A 165 -8.07 -8.14 54.52
N ILE A 166 -8.08 -9.46 54.61
CA ILE A 166 -8.86 -10.20 55.61
C ILE A 166 -8.03 -10.16 56.90
N GLU A 167 -8.57 -9.53 57.95
CA GLU A 167 -8.03 -9.69 59.30
C GLU A 167 -8.38 -11.10 59.80
N LEU A 168 -7.34 -11.90 60.05
CA LEU A 168 -7.46 -13.13 60.82
C LEU A 168 -7.33 -12.76 62.30
N GLY A 169 -8.44 -12.83 63.02
CA GLY A 169 -8.49 -12.72 64.47
C GLY A 169 -8.31 -14.09 65.14
N ALA A 170 -7.48 -14.08 66.19
CA ALA A 170 -7.19 -15.12 67.20
C ALA A 170 -6.45 -16.38 66.73
#